data_AF-A0A947G3J2-F1
#
_entry.id   AF-A0A947G3J2-F1
#
_cell.length_a   1.000
_cell.length_b   1.000
_cell.length_c   1.000
_cell.angle_alpha   90.00
_cell.angle_beta   90.00
_cell.angle_gamma   90.00
#
_symmetry.space_group_name_H-M   'P 1'
#
loop_
_entity.id
_entity.type
_entity.pdbx_description
1 polymer ?
#
loop_
_entity_poly.entity_id
_entity_poly.type
_entity_poly.pdbx_seq_one_letter_code
_entity_poly.pdbx_strand_id
1 'polypeptide(L)' 'MDELLSQMADKIVYIIIGLCFMLGILMKAITAIVTNGSREKSRREIAAYIAEGSLTADQGERLLRADDRRGRPA' A
#
# COMPACT_ATOMS: atom_id res chain seq x y z
N MET A 1 0.15 47.38 -5.19
CA MET A 1 0.62 46.26 -6.05
C MET A 1 1.12 45.11 -5.20
N ASP A 2 1.87 45.38 -4.13
CA ASP A 2 2.45 44.35 -3.25
C ASP A 2 1.41 43.52 -2.48
N GLU A 3 0.31 44.13 -2.06
CA GLU A 3 -0.75 43.44 -1.33
C GLU A 3 -1.54 42.45 -2.21
N LEU A 4 -1.70 42.77 -3.50
CA LEU A 4 -2.29 41.86 -4.48
C LEU A 4 -1.35 40.68 -4.75
N LEU A 5 -0.04 40.94 -4.85
CA LEU A 5 0.99 39.90 -5.02
C LEU A 5 1.04 38.95 -3.82
N SER A 6 0.96 39.46 -2.59
CA SER A 6 0.92 38.64 -1.37
C SER A 6 -0.28 37.71 -1.33
N GLN A 7 -1.48 38.22 -1.66
CA GLN A 7 -2.68 37.38 -1.69
C GLN A 7 -2.63 36.29 -2.78
N MET A 8 -1.98 36.56 -3.91
CA MET A 8 -1.77 35.55 -4.95
C MET A 8 -0.78 34.46 -4.51
N ALA A 9 0.29 34.85 -3.81
CA ALA A 9 1.29 33.91 -3.28
C ALA A 9 0.66 32.92 -2.28
N ASP A 10 -0.13 33.42 -1.32
CA ASP A 10 -0.76 32.56 -0.31
C ASP A 10 -1.69 31.52 -0.94
N LYS A 11 -2.52 31.93 -1.92
CA LYS A 11 -3.41 31.01 -2.64
C LYS A 11 -2.65 29.91 -3.38
N ILE A 12 -1.53 30.24 -4.01
CA ILE A 12 -0.69 29.27 -4.73
C ILE A 12 -0.10 28.24 -3.77
N VAL A 13 0.35 28.67 -2.58
CA VAL A 13 0.88 27.76 -1.56
C VAL A 13 -0.17 26.73 -1.13
N TYR A 14 -1.40 27.16 -0.85
CA TYR A 14 -2.48 26.24 -0.48
C TYR A 14 -2.83 25.25 -1.60
N ILE A 15 -2.82 25.70 -2.86
CA ILE A 15 -3.06 24.83 -4.02
C ILE A 15 -1.97 23.75 -4.13
N ILE A 16 -0.70 24.13 -3.97
CA ILE A 16 0.42 23.18 -4.03
C ILE A 16 0.32 22.13 -2.91
N ILE A 17 0.03 22.56 -1.68
CA ILE A 17 -0.13 21.65 -0.54
C ILE A 17 -1.30 20.69 -0.80
N GLY A 18 -2.44 21.20 -1.27
CA GLY A 18 -3.60 20.39 -1.62
C GLY A 18 -3.29 19.35 -2.70
N LEU A 19 -2.55 19.74 -3.74
CA LEU A 19 -2.14 18.84 -4.81
C LEU A 19 -1.21 17.74 -4.30
N CYS A 20 -0.19 18.09 -3.52
CA CYS A 20 0.74 17.12 -2.91
C CYS A 20 -0.01 16.12 -2.01
N PHE A 21 -0.96 16.60 -1.21
CA PHE A 21 -1.75 15.74 -0.33
C PHE A 21 -2.62 14.77 -1.12
N MET A 22 -3.27 15.25 -2.19
CA MET A 22 -4.11 14.42 -3.06
C MET A 22 -3.29 13.32 -3.76
N LEU A 23 -2.11 13.67 -4.29
CA LEU A 23 -1.18 12.69 -4.86
C LEU A 23 -0.71 11.67 -3.82
N GLY A 24 -0.43 12.09 -2.58
CA GLY A 24 -0.05 11.21 -1.49
C GLY A 24 -1.13 10.17 -1.15
N ILE A 25 -2.39 10.57 -1.11
CA ILE A 25 -3.53 9.66 -0.90
C ILE A 25 -3.64 8.67 -2.05
N LEU A 26 -3.52 9.14 -3.30
CA LEU A 26 -3.62 8.28 -4.48
C LEU A 26 -2.53 7.20 -4.45
N MET A 27 -1.28 7.58 -4.15
CA MET A 27 -0.17 6.63 -4.04
C MET A 27 -0.43 5.59 -2.94
N LYS A 28 -0.93 6.02 -1.77
CA LYS A 28 -1.30 5.09 -0.69
C LYS A 28 -2.38 4.10 -1.11
N ALA A 29 -3.41 4.56 -1.82
CA ALA A 29 -4.48 3.69 -2.30
C ALA A 29 -3.95 2.63 -3.28
N ILE A 30 -3.11 3.04 -4.23
CA ILE A 30 -2.48 2.12 -5.19
C ILE A 30 -1.61 1.09 -4.46
N THR A 31 -0.77 1.53 -3.53
CA THR A 31 0.08 0.63 -2.74
C THR A 31 -0.77 -0.40 -1.98
N ALA A 32 -1.87 0.03 -1.35
CA ALA A 32 -2.77 -0.89 -0.63
C ALA A 32 -3.42 -1.92 -1.56
N ILE A 33 -3.84 -1.52 -2.76
CA ILE A 33 -4.43 -2.44 -3.74
C ILE A 33 -3.40 -3.49 -4.17
N VAL A 34 -2.20 -3.05 -4.53
CA VAL A 34 -1.12 -3.95 -5.01
C VAL A 34 -0.71 -4.93 -3.91
N THR A 35 -0.48 -4.45 -2.68
CA THR A 35 -0.05 -5.32 -1.58
C THR A 35 -1.11 -6.34 -1.20
N ASN A 36 -2.39 -5.95 -1.16
CA ASN A 36 -3.50 -6.87 -0.88
C ASN A 36 -3.66 -7.92 -1.99
N GLY A 37 -3.56 -7.49 -3.25
CA GLY A 37 -3.62 -8.41 -4.40
C GLY A 37 -2.48 -9.42 -4.41
N SER A 38 -1.25 -8.97 -4.15
CA SER A 38 -0.08 -9.85 -4.04
C SER A 38 -0.23 -10.86 -2.90
N ARG A 39 -0.75 -10.44 -1.74
CA ARG A 39 -0.98 -11.32 -0.59
C ARG A 39 -2.00 -12.41 -0.90
N GLU A 40 -3.14 -12.05 -1.48
CA GLU A 40 -4.17 -13.00 -1.87
C GLU A 40 -3.64 -14.00 -2.90
N LYS A 41 -2.86 -13.53 -3.88
CA LYS A 41 -2.20 -14.39 -4.86
C LYS A 41 -1.25 -15.39 -4.18
N SER A 42 -0.38 -14.92 -3.29
CA SER A 42 0.54 -15.81 -2.55
C SER A 42 -0.21 -16.84 -1.68
N ARG A 43 -1.33 -16.47 -1.05
CA ARG A 43 -2.16 -17.42 -0.27
C ARG A 43 -2.77 -18.51 -1.16
N ARG A 44 -3.23 -18.14 -2.37
CA ARG A 44 -3.73 -19.11 -3.37
C ARG A 44 -2.64 -20.04 -3.90
N GLU A 45 -1.45 -19.51 -4.15
CA GLU A 45 -0.30 -20.31 -4.59
C GLU A 45 0.13 -21.30 -3.50
N ILE A 46 0.19 -20.87 -2.24
CA ILE A 46 0.47 -21.78 -1.10
C ILE A 46 -0.56 -22.92 -1.04
N ALA A 47 -1.85 -22.62 -1.22
CA ALA A 47 -2.89 -23.66 -1.25
C ALA A 47 -2.72 -24.62 -2.43
N ALA A 48 -2.37 -24.11 -3.62
CA ALA A 48 -2.08 -24.94 -4.79
C ALA A 48 -0.89 -25.86 -4.55
N TYR A 49 0.22 -25.35 -4.01
CA TYR A 49 1.41 -26.15 -3.71
C TYR A 49 1.16 -27.23 -2.65
N ILE A 50 0.27 -26.98 -1.68
CA ILE A 50 -0.18 -27.99 -0.72
C ILE A 50 -1.01 -29.07 -1.43
N ALA A 51 -1.93 -28.67 -2.31
CA ALA A 51 -2.76 -29.61 -3.07
C ALA A 51 -1.93 -30.47 -4.04
N GLU A 52 -0.88 -29.90 -4.63
CA GLU A 52 0.09 -30.59 -5.48
C GLU A 52 1.08 -31.46 -4.68
N GLY A 53 1.18 -31.25 -3.37
CA GLY A 53 2.09 -31.96 -2.47
C GLY A 53 3.54 -31.49 -2.53
N SER A 54 3.84 -30.42 -3.28
CA SER A 54 5.18 -29.80 -3.35
C SER A 54 5.50 -28.95 -2.10
N LEU A 55 4.49 -28.64 -1.29
CA LEU A 55 4.59 -27.94 -0.01
C LEU A 55 3.78 -28.69 1.06
N THR A 56 4.35 -28.90 2.25
CA THR A 56 3.59 -29.50 3.36
C THR A 56 2.69 -28.48 4.05
N ALA A 57 1.60 -28.94 4.68
CA ALA A 57 0.68 -28.07 5.40
C ALA A 57 1.35 -27.27 6.55
N ASP A 58 2.29 -27.88 7.27
CA ASP A 58 3.07 -27.21 8.32
C ASP A 58 3.95 -26.08 7.74
N GLN A 59 4.64 -26.34 6.62
CA GLN A 59 5.41 -25.31 5.93
C GLN A 59 4.51 -24.18 5.43
N GLY A 60 3.31 -24.51 4.92
CA GLY A 60 2.31 -23.54 4.53
C GLY A 60 1.84 -22.64 5.69
N GLU A 61 1.54 -23.23 6.85
CA GLU A 61 1.17 -22.49 8.07
C GLU A 61 2.26 -21.50 8.49
N ARG A 62 3.53 -21.93 8.45
CA ARG A 62 4.68 -21.08 8.76
C ARG A 62 4.85 -19.93 7.77
N LEU A 63 4.63 -20.16 6.48
CA LEU A 63 4.69 -19.12 5.44
C LEU A 63 3.58 -18.08 5.61
N LEU A 64 2.35 -18.52 5.85
CA LEU A 64 1.20 -17.64 6.10
C LEU A 64 1.43 -16.78 7.35
N ARG A 65 1.94 -17.38 8.43
CA ARG A 65 2.24 -16.69 9.68
C ARG A 65 3.41 -15.72 9.57
N ALA A 66 4.34 -15.95 8.63
CA ALA A 66 5.44 -15.02 8.35
C ALA A 66 4.94 -13.76 7.59
N ASP A 67 4.00 -13.91 6.65
CA ASP A 67 3.37 -12.78 5.95
C ASP A 67 2.62 -11.84 6.91
N ASP A 68 1.85 -12.40 7.86
CA ASP A 68 1.08 -11.61 8.82
C ASP A 68 1.96 -10.71 9.71
N ARG A 69 3.19 -11.13 10.03
CA ARG A 69 4.12 -10.35 10.88
C ARG A 69 4.76 -9.16 10.16
N ARG A 70 4.92 -9.19 8.83
CA ARG A 70 5.53 -8.08 8.07
C ARG A 70 4.56 -6.92 7.78
N GLY A 71 3.26 -7.11 8.00
CA GLY A 71 2.21 -6.15 7.64
C GLY A 71 1.80 -5.13 8.70
N ARG A 72 2.39 -5.14 9.90
CA ARG A 72 2.08 -4.19 10.98
C ARG A 72 3.29 -3.28 11.23
N PRO A 73 3.24 -1.98 10.88
CA PRO A 73 3.98 -1.01 11.68
C PRO A 73 3.37 -1.02 13.08
N ALA A 74 4.22 -1.15 14.10
CA ALA A 74 3.85 -0.96 15.50
C ALA A 74 3.34 0.48 15.72
#